data_AF-A0A914I4T8-F1
#
_entry.id   AF-A0A914I4T8-F1
#
_cell.length_a   1.000
_cell.length_b   1.000
_cell.length_c   1.000
_cell.angle_alpha   90.00
_cell.angle_beta   90.00
_cell.angle_gamma   90.00
#
_symmetry.space_group_name_H-M   'P 1'
#
loop_
_entity.id
_entity.type
_entity.pdbx_description
1 polymer ?
#
loop_
_entity_poly.entity_id
_entity_poly.type
_entity_poly.pdbx_seq_one_letter_code
_entity_poly.pdbx_strand_id
1 'polypeptide(L)' 'MPKEEVPEGVDQLAYFREQCEPSVAHLKQILDECNARVQSKSTTTEICHMEIIDYVNGLDHCAKPKAFKALK' A
#
# COMPACT_ATOMS: atom_id res chain seq x y z
N MET A 1 -19.55 4.46 -13.29
CA MET A 1 -18.20 3.95 -13.63
C MET A 1 -18.31 2.44 -13.84
N PRO A 2 -17.77 1.89 -14.95
CA PRO A 2 -17.83 0.46 -15.25
C PRO A 2 -17.15 -0.41 -14.17
N LYS A 3 -17.57 -1.68 -14.05
CA LYS A 3 -16.87 -2.67 -13.21
C LYS A 3 -15.53 -2.98 -13.88
N GLU A 4 -14.44 -2.69 -13.19
CA GLU A 4 -13.09 -2.99 -13.68
C GLU A 4 -12.88 -4.51 -13.61
N GLU A 5 -12.62 -5.15 -14.74
CA GLU A 5 -12.46 -6.61 -14.83
C GLU A 5 -11.09 -7.03 -14.32
N VAL A 6 -11.07 -7.71 -13.17
CA VAL A 6 -9.86 -8.32 -12.61
C VAL A 6 -9.70 -9.73 -13.23
N PRO A 7 -8.48 -10.13 -13.66
CA PRO A 7 -8.25 -11.46 -14.22
C PRO A 7 -8.70 -12.59 -13.27
N GLU A 8 -9.22 -13.66 -13.86
CA GLU A 8 -9.69 -14.82 -13.09
C GLU A 8 -8.52 -15.49 -12.34
N GLY A 9 -8.74 -15.83 -11.07
CA GLY A 9 -7.71 -16.40 -10.20
C GLY A 9 -6.76 -15.39 -9.55
N VAL A 10 -6.93 -14.09 -9.80
CA VAL A 10 -6.14 -13.02 -9.14
C VAL A 10 -6.89 -12.48 -7.93
N ASP A 11 -6.17 -12.25 -6.83
CA ASP A 11 -6.72 -11.57 -5.64
C ASP A 11 -7.07 -10.12 -5.99
N GLN A 12 -8.35 -9.76 -5.91
CA GLN A 12 -8.81 -8.44 -6.34
C GLN A 12 -8.21 -7.33 -5.48
N LEU A 13 -7.97 -7.58 -4.19
CA LEU A 13 -7.42 -6.56 -3.30
C LEU A 13 -5.95 -6.26 -3.65
N ALA A 14 -5.14 -7.28 -3.87
CA ALA A 14 -3.76 -7.16 -4.31
C ALA A 14 -3.67 -6.44 -5.67
N TYR A 15 -4.49 -6.86 -6.64
CA TYR A 15 -4.55 -6.22 -7.95
C TYR A 15 -4.80 -4.71 -7.85
N PHE A 16 -5.80 -4.29 -7.08
CA PHE A 16 -6.07 -2.86 -6.93
C PHE A 16 -5.06 -2.13 -6.06
N ARG A 17 -4.41 -2.79 -5.09
CA ARG A 17 -3.33 -2.18 -4.32
C ARG A 17 -2.17 -1.79 -5.22
N GLU A 18 -1.75 -2.65 -6.16
CA GLU A 18 -0.72 -2.34 -7.16
C GLU A 18 -1.10 -1.12 -8.01
N GLN A 19 -2.34 -1.07 -8.51
CA GLN A 19 -2.85 0.07 -9.27
C GLN A 19 -2.97 1.36 -8.45
N CYS A 20 -3.03 1.25 -7.12
CA CYS A 20 -3.15 2.37 -6.20
C CYS A 20 -1.79 2.85 -5.66
N GLU A 21 -0.68 2.15 -5.91
CA GLU A 21 0.66 2.56 -5.46
C GLU A 21 1.03 4.00 -5.87
N PRO A 22 0.75 4.46 -7.11
CA PRO A 22 1.09 5.83 -7.52
C PRO A 22 0.37 6.91 -6.68
N SER A 23 -0.82 6.60 -6.16
CA SER A 23 -1.60 7.55 -5.34
C SER A 23 -1.03 7.78 -3.94
N VAL A 24 -0.17 6.87 -3.48
CA VAL A 24 0.46 6.90 -2.15
C VAL A 24 1.99 6.95 -2.23
N ALA A 25 2.54 7.35 -3.38
CA ALA A 25 3.98 7.41 -3.61
C ALA A 25 4.71 8.24 -2.53
N HIS A 26 4.10 9.31 -2.04
CA HIS A 26 4.65 10.14 -0.96
C HIS A 26 4.78 9.37 0.37
N LEU A 27 3.80 8.54 0.73
CA LEU A 27 3.86 7.70 1.94
C LEU A 27 4.92 6.61 1.80
N LYS A 28 5.08 6.06 0.59
CA LYS A 28 6.15 5.11 0.29
C LYS A 28 7.53 5.74 0.46
N GLN A 29 7.72 6.97 0.00
CA GLN A 29 8.97 7.71 0.18
C GLN A 29 9.29 7.91 1.67
N ILE A 30 8.32 8.33 2.48
CA ILE A 30 8.51 8.52 3.92
C ILE A 30 8.88 7.19 4.61
N LEU A 31 8.20 6.10 4.23
CA LEU A 31 8.51 4.76 4.73
C LEU A 31 9.94 4.34 4.36
N ASP A 32 10.37 4.59 3.13
CA ASP A 32 11.71 4.23 2.65
C ASP A 32 12.79 5.06 3.32
N GLU A 33 12.55 6.34 3.57
CA GLU A 33 13.42 7.19 4.39
C GLU A 33 13.54 6.66 5.82
N CYS A 34 12.44 6.23 6.44
CA CYS A 34 12.49 5.61 7.75
C CYS A 34 13.30 4.32 7.74
N ASN A 35 13.05 3.43 6.77
CA ASN A 35 13.79 2.19 6.63
C ASN A 35 15.29 2.44 6.45
N ALA A 36 15.68 3.44 5.65
CA ALA A 36 17.07 3.83 5.48
C ALA A 36 17.71 4.30 6.80
N ARG A 37 17.01 5.11 7.61
CA ARG A 37 17.51 5.53 8.93
C ARG A 37 17.68 4.35 9.88
N VAL A 38 16.70 3.46 9.95
CA VAL A 38 16.74 2.28 10.83
C VAL A 38 17.87 1.34 10.42
N GLN A 39 18.02 1.06 9.13
CA GLN A 39 19.07 0.18 8.60
C GLN A 39 20.48 0.79 8.73
N SER A 40 20.60 2.12 8.74
CA SER A 40 21.90 2.80 8.91
C SER A 40 22.47 2.67 10.32
N LYS A 41 21.65 2.34 11.32
CA LYS A 41 22.04 2.27 12.73
C LYS A 41 22.29 0.81 13.13
N SER A 42 23.46 0.51 13.68
CA SER A 42 23.79 -0.81 14.23
C SER A 42 22.97 -1.17 15.47
N THR A 43 22.45 -0.17 16.19
CA THR A 43 21.54 -0.35 17.32
C THR A 43 20.62 0.86 17.40
N THR A 44 19.31 0.65 17.32
CA THR A 44 18.29 1.71 17.38
C THR A 44 16.99 1.16 17.98
N THR A 45 16.23 2.02 18.67
CA THR A 45 14.86 1.74 19.13
C THR A 45 13.80 2.29 18.18
N GLU A 46 14.23 3.02 17.15
CA GLU A 46 13.37 3.55 16.08
C GLU A 46 12.81 2.40 15.25
N ILE A 47 11.49 2.40 15.02
CA ILE A 47 10.77 1.45 14.18
C ILE A 47 9.82 2.21 13.25
N CYS A 48 9.63 1.72 12.03
CA CYS A 48 8.84 2.40 11.00
C CYS A 48 7.36 2.00 11.01
N HIS A 49 6.81 1.64 12.17
CA HIS A 49 5.45 1.09 12.27
C HIS A 49 4.38 2.10 11.86
N MET A 50 4.55 3.38 12.20
CA MET A 50 3.58 4.42 11.86
C MET A 50 3.54 4.65 10.35
N GLU A 51 4.72 4.73 9.72
CA GLU A 51 4.87 4.92 8.28
C GLU A 51 4.29 3.75 7.49
N ILE A 52 4.44 2.51 7.99
CA ILE A 52 3.81 1.33 7.40
C ILE A 52 2.29 1.43 7.48
N ILE A 53 1.75 1.79 8.65
CA ILE A 53 0.29 1.92 8.85
C ILE A 53 -0.28 2.98 7.91
N ASP A 54 0.38 4.15 7.80
CA ASP A 54 -0.06 5.23 6.93
C ASP A 54 -0.06 4.79 5.46
N TYR A 55 1.03 4.16 5.00
CA TYR A 55 1.14 3.64 3.64
C TYR A 55 0.05 2.61 3.31
N VAL A 56 -0.17 1.63 4.20
CA VAL A 56 -1.20 0.59 4.00
C VAL A 56 -2.60 1.19 4.03
N ASN A 57 -2.88 2.13 4.93
CA ASN A 57 -4.18 2.80 5.00
C ASN A 57 -4.46 3.62 3.74
N GLY A 58 -3.45 4.29 3.19
CA GLY A 58 -3.57 5.02 1.93
C GLY A 58 -3.88 4.08 0.76
N LEU A 59 -3.14 2.97 0.64
CA LEU A 59 -3.39 1.95 -0.38
C LEU A 59 -4.82 1.41 -0.28
N ASP A 60 -5.24 1.09 0.94
CA ASP A 60 -6.55 0.53 1.22
C ASP A 60 -7.69 1.51 0.96
N HIS A 61 -7.49 2.81 1.22
CA HIS A 61 -8.47 3.84 0.91
C HIS A 61 -8.82 3.86 -0.59
N CYS A 62 -7.81 3.63 -1.43
CA CYS A 62 -7.97 3.55 -2.88
C CYS A 62 -8.46 2.15 -3.34
N ALA A 63 -7.88 1.07 -2.82
CA ALA A 63 -8.07 -0.29 -3.33
C ALA A 63 -9.36 -0.95 -2.84
N LYS A 64 -9.73 -0.80 -1.57
CA LYS A 64 -10.92 -1.44 -0.97
C LYS A 64 -12.19 -1.20 -1.78
N PRO A 65 -12.61 0.04 -2.10
CA PRO A 65 -13.87 0.26 -2.82
C PRO A 65 -13.88 -0.33 -4.24
N LYS A 66 -12.72 -0.49 -4.87
CA LYS A 66 -12.58 -1.14 -6.19
C LYS A 66 -12.66 -2.66 -6.05
N ALA A 67 -11.91 -3.22 -5.09
CA ALA A 67 -11.89 -4.65 -4.79
C ALA A 67 -13.29 -5.18 -4.46
N PHE A 68 -14.01 -4.50 -3.55
CA PHE A 68 -15.38 -4.90 -3.17
C PHE A 68 -16.37 -4.88 -4.36
N LYS A 69 -16.19 -3.99 -5.34
CA LYS A 69 -17.02 -3.97 -6.56
C LYS A 69 -16.64 -5.07 -7.54
N ALA A 70 -15.37 -5.49 -7.55
CA ALA A 70 -14.86 -6.55 -8.41
C ALA A 70 -15.12 -7.96 -7.86
N LEU A 71 -15.47 -8.10 -6.57
CA LEU A 71 -15.94 -9.37 -6.02
C LEU A 71 -17.12 -9.91 -6.85
N LYS A 72 -17.12 -11.23 -7.04
CA LYS A 72 -18.18 -11.99 -7.72
C LYS A 72 -19.08 -12.63 -6.67
#